data_AF-A0A3L6R8A1-F1
#
_entry.id   AF-A0A3L6R8A1-F1
#
_cell.length_a   1.000
_cell.length_b   1.000
_cell.length_c   1.000
_cell.angle_alpha   90.00
_cell.angle_beta   90.00
_cell.angle_gamma   90.00
#
_symmetry.space_group_name_H-M   'P 1'
#
loop_
_entity.id
_entity.type
_entity.pdbx_description
1 polymer ?
#
loop_
_entity_poly.entity_id
_entity_poly.type
_entity_poly.pdbx_seq_one_letter_code
_entity_poly.pdbx_strand_id
1 'polypeptide(L)'
;MASFAPVNRIFRRHQLSLQMSFVRRNVFSDADQKLYSDFLTDEEHILASAPTFFQDGDEPLREVSLSSTSRRCVPRDTSHDGFVRARYLLESRGELLMIIRFAPDPDSPTSGFKVFSRIGQLALEDDGSGGMVEHPYIWSELDTLGGRMLFVGRGCSRSYETADYPGFKDGIYFSDDRSFYDEQIMFRGVDERQYPCSDTGKWTQGPPPNVERFFPEQGPLNHSSPAWLLP
;
A
#
# COMPACT_ATOMS: atom_id res chain seq x y z
N MET A 1 21.33 15.95 -23.15
CA MET A 1 19.85 15.97 -23.09
C MET A 1 19.38 14.54 -23.36
N ALA A 2 19.41 13.68 -22.33
CA ALA A 2 19.15 12.24 -22.47
C ALA A 2 17.81 11.91 -21.80
N SER A 3 16.91 11.38 -22.62
CA SER A 3 15.56 10.94 -22.29
C SER A 3 15.60 9.71 -21.39
N PHE A 4 15.05 9.81 -20.18
CA PHE A 4 14.81 8.67 -19.30
C PHE A 4 13.39 8.13 -19.51
N ALA A 5 13.26 7.14 -20.38
CA ALA A 5 12.20 6.13 -20.36
C ALA A 5 12.77 4.88 -21.02
N PRO A 6 12.71 3.68 -20.40
CA PRO A 6 11.42 3.00 -20.23
C PRO A 6 11.36 2.01 -19.04
N VAL A 7 10.86 2.45 -17.87
CA VAL A 7 10.36 1.50 -16.83
C VAL A 7 8.83 1.40 -16.88
N ASN A 8 8.16 2.40 -17.46
CA ASN A 8 6.70 2.50 -17.54
C ASN A 8 6.02 1.53 -18.53
N ARG A 9 6.76 0.81 -19.38
CA ARG A 9 6.14 -0.09 -20.38
C ARG A 9 5.86 -1.50 -19.86
N ILE A 10 6.65 -1.99 -18.90
CA ILE A 10 6.53 -3.37 -18.40
C ILE A 10 5.35 -3.51 -17.44
N PHE A 11 5.04 -2.48 -16.65
CA PHE A 11 3.90 -2.47 -15.74
C PHE A 11 2.53 -2.38 -16.43
N ARG A 12 2.45 -2.01 -17.72
CA ARG A 12 1.17 -1.80 -18.41
C ARG A 12 0.41 -3.08 -18.77
N ARG A 13 1.04 -4.25 -18.82
CA ARG A 13 0.37 -5.48 -19.28
C ARG A 13 -0.29 -6.32 -18.18
N HIS A 14 0.02 -6.09 -16.91
CA HIS A 14 -0.56 -6.85 -15.79
C HIS A 14 -1.55 -6.07 -14.94
N GLN A 15 -1.90 -4.84 -15.35
CA GLN A 15 -2.84 -3.99 -14.62
C GLN A 15 -4.33 -4.29 -14.92
N LEU A 16 -4.61 -5.28 -15.77
CA LEU A 16 -5.98 -5.71 -16.03
C LEU A 16 -6.39 -6.71 -14.95
N SER A 17 -7.18 -6.23 -13.97
CA SER A 17 -8.02 -7.02 -13.03
C SER A 17 -7.53 -7.29 -11.59
N LEU A 18 -6.49 -6.63 -11.06
CA LEU A 18 -6.14 -6.78 -9.63
C LEU A 18 -6.12 -5.43 -8.92
N GLN A 19 -6.86 -5.29 -7.82
CA GLN A 19 -6.75 -4.18 -6.87
C GLN A 19 -5.41 -4.27 -6.11
N MET A 20 -4.29 -4.05 -6.81
CA MET A 20 -2.96 -4.19 -6.21
C MET A 20 -2.62 -2.96 -5.37
N SER A 21 -2.51 -3.18 -4.07
CA SER A 21 -1.81 -2.32 -3.12
C SER A 21 -0.31 -2.56 -3.20
N PHE A 22 0.49 -1.51 -3.10
CA PHE A 22 1.92 -1.56 -3.40
C PHE A 22 2.78 -1.05 -2.25
N VAL A 23 3.91 -1.72 -2.00
CA VAL A 23 5.09 -1.15 -1.33
C VAL A 23 6.23 -1.10 -2.32
N ARG A 24 6.85 0.08 -2.50
CA ARG A 24 8.21 0.16 -3.04
C ARG A 24 9.16 -0.03 -1.88
N ARG A 25 9.90 -1.13 -1.84
CA ARG A 25 11.15 -1.16 -1.08
C ARG A 25 12.24 -0.62 -1.98
N ASN A 26 12.60 0.65 -1.78
CA ASN A 26 13.90 1.12 -2.24
C ASN A 26 14.93 0.75 -1.18
N VAL A 27 15.47 -0.47 -1.23
CA VAL A 27 16.68 -0.77 -0.46
C VAL A 27 17.84 -0.14 -1.22
N PHE A 28 18.31 1.02 -0.76
CA PHE A 28 19.59 1.59 -1.20
C PHE A 28 20.70 0.92 -0.38
N SER A 29 21.19 -0.23 -0.84
CA SER A 29 22.52 -0.72 -0.43
C SER A 29 23.51 -0.39 -1.55
N ASP A 30 24.62 0.25 -1.16
CA ASP A 30 25.60 0.95 -2.00
C ASP A 30 26.42 0.07 -2.96
N ALA A 31 25.93 -1.11 -3.32
CA ALA A 31 26.58 -2.02 -4.27
C ALA A 31 25.64 -2.93 -5.08
N ASP A 32 24.33 -2.93 -4.82
CA ASP A 32 23.35 -3.78 -5.52
C ASP A 32 21.99 -3.08 -5.54
N GLN A 33 21.59 -2.49 -6.67
CA GLN A 33 20.22 -1.98 -6.86
C GLN A 33 19.23 -3.16 -7.03
N LYS A 34 18.88 -3.83 -5.92
CA LYS A 34 17.74 -4.75 -5.90
C LYS A 34 16.47 -3.98 -5.61
N LEU A 35 15.74 -3.63 -6.67
CA LEU A 35 14.38 -3.08 -6.56
C LEU A 35 13.44 -4.20 -6.13
N TYR A 36 13.02 -4.26 -4.87
CA TYR A 36 12.01 -5.23 -4.44
C TYR A 36 10.64 -4.54 -4.33
N SER A 37 9.60 -5.19 -4.83
CA SER A 37 8.23 -4.70 -4.69
C SER A 37 7.36 -5.81 -4.13
N ASP A 38 6.71 -5.54 -3.00
CA ASP A 38 5.72 -6.45 -2.42
C ASP A 38 4.32 -5.96 -2.79
N PHE A 39 3.49 -6.89 -3.21
CA PHE A 39 2.08 -6.64 -3.54
C PHE A 39 1.18 -7.47 -2.65
N LEU A 40 0.01 -6.91 -2.34
CA LEU A 40 -1.04 -7.65 -1.65
C LEU A 40 -2.05 -8.16 -2.69
N THR A 41 -2.43 -9.43 -2.60
CA THR A 41 -3.55 -9.98 -3.36
C THR A 41 -4.89 -9.65 -2.68
N ASP A 42 -5.99 -9.84 -3.39
CA ASP A 42 -7.34 -9.69 -2.80
C ASP A 42 -7.58 -10.68 -1.66
N GLU A 43 -6.86 -11.81 -1.66
CA GLU A 43 -6.82 -12.85 -0.61
C GLU A 43 -5.78 -12.56 0.49
N GLU A 44 -5.22 -11.35 0.52
CA GLU A 44 -4.25 -10.90 1.54
C GLU A 44 -2.94 -11.71 1.57
N HIS A 45 -2.59 -12.36 0.46
CA HIS A 45 -1.29 -12.98 0.22
C HIS A 45 -0.28 -11.96 -0.27
N ILE A 46 1.00 -12.20 0.02
CA ILE A 46 2.07 -11.29 -0.40
C ILE A 46 2.72 -11.84 -1.67
N LEU A 47 2.64 -11.10 -2.77
CA LEU A 47 3.42 -11.36 -3.96
C LEU A 47 4.70 -10.53 -3.91
N ALA A 48 5.81 -11.20 -3.66
CA ALA A 48 7.12 -10.62 -3.52
C ALA A 48 7.84 -10.66 -4.89
N SER A 49 8.03 -9.50 -5.52
CA SER A 49 8.58 -9.40 -6.88
C SER A 49 9.93 -8.71 -6.91
N ALA A 50 10.88 -9.31 -7.64
CA ALA A 50 12.21 -8.78 -7.89
C ALA A 50 12.52 -8.81 -9.40
N PRO A 51 12.85 -7.65 -10.01
CA PRO A 51 13.42 -7.62 -11.33
C PRO A 51 14.84 -8.16 -11.29
N THR A 52 15.14 -9.05 -12.22
CA THR A 52 16.49 -9.53 -12.51
C THR A 52 16.92 -8.88 -13.81
N PHE A 53 18.07 -8.20 -13.76
CA PHE A 53 18.65 -7.51 -14.89
C PHE A 53 19.73 -8.39 -15.50
N PHE A 54 19.64 -8.66 -16.80
CA PHE A 54 20.68 -9.39 -17.52
C PHE A 54 21.54 -8.40 -18.30
N GLN A 55 22.86 -8.47 -18.08
CA GLN A 55 23.87 -7.83 -18.93
C GLN A 55 24.53 -8.92 -19.76
N ASP A 56 24.51 -8.75 -21.08
CA ASP A 56 25.25 -9.58 -22.02
C ASP A 56 26.38 -8.72 -22.60
N GLY A 57 27.60 -8.89 -22.09
CA GLY A 57 28.79 -8.12 -22.51
C GLY A 57 28.72 -6.61 -22.26
N ASP A 58 29.40 -5.84 -23.11
CA ASP A 58 29.53 -4.37 -23.04
C ASP A 58 28.29 -3.59 -23.61
N GLU A 59 27.18 -4.28 -23.90
CA GLU A 59 25.96 -3.64 -24.43
C GLU A 59 25.01 -3.19 -23.31
N PRO A 60 24.26 -2.08 -23.50
CA PRO A 60 23.30 -1.62 -22.50
C PRO A 60 22.19 -2.63 -22.26
N LEU A 61 21.79 -2.80 -20.97
CA LEU A 61 20.73 -3.67 -20.45
C LEU A 61 19.61 -3.97 -21.45
N ARG A 62 19.52 -5.21 -21.96
CA ARG A 62 18.51 -5.62 -22.95
C ARG A 62 17.30 -6.33 -22.36
N GLU A 63 17.43 -7.00 -21.22
CA GLU A 63 16.38 -7.85 -20.70
C GLU A 63 16.16 -7.69 -19.19
N VAL A 64 14.90 -7.46 -18.82
CA VAL A 64 14.43 -7.40 -17.43
C VAL A 64 13.43 -8.53 -17.26
N SER A 65 13.78 -9.53 -16.46
CA SER A 65 12.84 -10.58 -16.05
C SER A 65 12.29 -10.25 -14.66
N LEU A 66 10.99 -10.44 -14.45
CA LEU A 66 10.37 -10.25 -13.13
C LEU A 66 10.14 -11.61 -12.50
N SER A 67 10.94 -11.94 -11.49
CA SER A 67 10.66 -13.09 -10.63
C SER A 67 9.64 -12.68 -9.57
N SER A 68 8.61 -13.48 -9.37
CA SER A 68 7.61 -13.23 -8.32
C SER A 68 7.42 -14.49 -7.48
N THR A 69 7.50 -14.34 -6.17
CA THR A 69 7.28 -15.43 -5.22
C THR A 69 6.02 -15.12 -4.42
N SER A 70 5.02 -16.01 -4.49
CA SER A 70 3.83 -15.89 -3.65
C SER A 70 4.14 -16.41 -2.24
N ARG A 71 3.79 -15.59 -1.24
CA ARG A 71 3.88 -15.93 0.18
C ARG A 71 2.47 -15.99 0.72
N ARG A 72 1.97 -17.21 0.91
CA ARG A 72 0.64 -17.45 1.47
C ARG A 72 0.57 -16.98 2.92
N CYS A 73 -0.51 -16.28 3.22
CA CYS A 73 -0.86 -15.85 4.57
C CYS A 73 -2.15 -16.55 4.98
N VAL A 74 -2.33 -16.81 6.27
CA VAL A 74 -3.61 -17.29 6.79
C VAL A 74 -4.66 -16.18 6.61
N PRO A 75 -5.85 -16.48 6.06
CA PRO A 75 -6.94 -15.52 5.98
C PRO A 75 -7.30 -14.97 7.37
N ARG A 76 -7.50 -13.67 7.49
CA ARG A 76 -8.00 -13.07 8.73
C ARG A 76 -9.50 -13.31 8.86
N ASP A 77 -10.00 -13.23 10.09
CA ASP A 77 -11.43 -13.10 10.32
C ASP A 77 -11.91 -11.72 9.83
N THR A 78 -12.74 -11.73 8.79
CA THR A 78 -13.36 -10.54 8.19
C THR A 78 -14.84 -10.42 8.54
N SER A 79 -15.39 -11.30 9.38
CA SER A 79 -16.84 -11.36 9.68
C SER A 79 -17.40 -10.07 10.29
N HIS A 80 -16.56 -9.28 10.95
CA HIS A 80 -16.90 -8.01 11.58
C HIS A 80 -16.30 -6.79 10.87
N ASP A 81 -15.68 -7.00 9.71
CA ASP A 81 -15.10 -5.92 8.92
C ASP A 81 -16.21 -5.17 8.17
N GLY A 82 -16.13 -3.83 8.18
CA GLY A 82 -16.97 -2.99 7.33
C GLY A 82 -16.55 -3.08 5.85
N PHE A 83 -17.09 -2.20 5.00
CA PHE A 83 -16.63 -2.12 3.61
C PHE A 83 -15.14 -1.73 3.57
N VAL A 84 -14.31 -2.63 3.02
CA VAL A 84 -12.88 -2.38 2.84
C VAL A 84 -12.70 -1.45 1.66
N ARG A 85 -12.40 -0.18 1.95
CA ARG A 85 -12.13 0.85 0.95
C ARG A 85 -10.77 0.63 0.30
N ALA A 86 -9.75 0.33 1.10
CA ALA A 86 -8.39 0.15 0.61
C ALA A 86 -7.57 -0.72 1.54
N ARG A 87 -6.54 -1.36 0.97
CA ARG A 87 -5.46 -2.00 1.71
C ARG A 87 -4.17 -1.28 1.37
N TYR A 88 -3.26 -1.17 2.33
CA TYR A 88 -1.92 -0.64 2.12
C TYR A 88 -0.92 -1.58 2.75
N LEU A 89 0.24 -1.66 2.13
CA LEU A 89 1.39 -2.32 2.73
C LEU A 89 2.46 -1.24 2.99
N LEU A 90 3.24 -1.39 4.06
CA LEU A 90 4.45 -0.62 4.30
C LEU A 90 5.39 -1.34 5.26
N GLU A 91 6.66 -0.94 5.29
CA GLU A 91 7.62 -1.43 6.27
C GLU A 91 7.76 -0.41 7.42
N SER A 92 7.74 -0.89 8.66
CA SER A 92 7.95 -0.09 9.87
C SER A 92 8.74 -0.91 10.89
N ARG A 93 9.86 -0.38 11.38
CA ARG A 93 10.74 -1.06 12.36
C ARG A 93 11.17 -2.48 11.94
N GLY A 94 11.39 -2.69 10.64
CA GLY A 94 11.74 -4.00 10.07
C GLY A 94 10.57 -4.99 9.94
N GLU A 95 9.36 -4.58 10.32
CA GLU A 95 8.14 -5.37 10.18
C GLU A 95 7.35 -4.94 8.94
N LEU A 96 6.77 -5.92 8.23
CA LEU A 96 5.82 -5.63 7.15
C LEU A 96 4.44 -5.46 7.76
N LEU A 97 3.85 -4.28 7.57
CA LEU A 97 2.52 -3.94 8.05
C LEU A 97 1.52 -3.94 6.89
N MET A 98 0.35 -4.54 7.12
CA MET A 98 -0.85 -4.38 6.32
C MET A 98 -1.81 -3.43 7.04
N ILE A 99 -2.24 -2.39 6.36
CA ILE A 99 -3.18 -1.39 6.88
C ILE A 99 -4.45 -1.47 6.07
N ILE A 100 -5.57 -1.69 6.73
CA ILE A 100 -6.89 -1.79 6.09
C ILE A 100 -7.68 -0.54 6.44
N ARG A 101 -8.22 0.11 5.41
CA ARG A 101 -9.06 1.30 5.51
C ARG A 101 -10.51 0.91 5.30
N PHE A 102 -11.36 1.31 6.23
CA PHE A 102 -12.78 1.00 6.22
C PHE A 102 -13.61 2.25 5.92
N ALA A 103 -14.76 2.02 5.29
CA ALA A 103 -15.85 2.97 5.19
C ALA A 103 -17.19 2.23 5.45
N PRO A 104 -18.27 2.96 5.79
CA PRO A 104 -19.60 2.36 5.88
C PRO A 104 -20.10 1.79 4.54
N ASP A 105 -19.79 2.49 3.44
CA ASP A 105 -20.18 2.17 2.07
C ASP A 105 -19.21 2.84 1.06
N PRO A 106 -19.31 2.55 -0.26
CA PRO A 106 -18.41 3.08 -1.28
C PRO A 106 -18.37 4.60 -1.43
N ASP A 107 -19.43 5.31 -1.07
CA ASP A 107 -19.57 6.76 -1.22
C ASP A 107 -19.29 7.50 0.10
N SER A 108 -19.43 6.81 1.23
CA SER A 108 -19.15 7.35 2.56
C SER A 108 -17.66 7.57 2.82
N PRO A 109 -17.30 8.61 3.59
CA PRO A 109 -15.91 8.87 3.96
C PRO A 109 -15.38 7.76 4.88
N THR A 110 -14.07 7.81 5.11
CA THR A 110 -13.38 6.85 5.97
C THR A 110 -13.95 6.84 7.38
N SER A 111 -14.23 5.64 7.89
CA SER A 111 -14.72 5.40 9.26
C SER A 111 -13.63 4.92 10.21
N GLY A 112 -12.58 4.26 9.70
CA GLY A 112 -11.52 3.77 10.56
C GLY A 112 -10.49 2.91 9.84
N PHE A 113 -9.55 2.41 10.63
CA PHE A 113 -8.45 1.60 10.16
C PHE A 113 -8.17 0.44 11.12
N LYS A 114 -7.59 -0.63 10.57
CA LYS A 114 -6.92 -1.69 11.33
C LYS A 114 -5.52 -1.89 10.78
N VAL A 115 -4.56 -2.23 11.63
CA VAL A 115 -3.17 -2.45 11.26
C VAL A 115 -2.78 -3.85 11.69
N PHE A 116 -2.13 -4.60 10.81
CA PHE A 116 -1.69 -5.96 11.05
C PHE A 116 -0.18 -6.06 10.78
N SER A 117 0.56 -6.70 11.68
CA SER A 117 1.96 -7.08 11.48
C SER A 117 2.00 -8.50 10.93
N ARG A 118 2.95 -8.75 10.03
CA ARG A 118 3.24 -10.09 9.54
C ARG A 118 4.15 -10.84 10.53
N ILE A 119 3.67 -11.94 11.08
CA ILE A 119 4.43 -12.86 11.94
C ILE A 119 4.64 -14.21 11.22
N GLY A 120 5.73 -14.93 11.50
CA GLY A 120 5.96 -16.34 11.10
C GLY A 120 6.25 -17.23 12.33
N GLN A 121 6.05 -18.56 12.36
CA GLN A 121 5.85 -19.59 11.34
C GLN A 121 4.91 -20.73 11.85
N LEU A 122 4.23 -21.43 10.90
CA LEU A 122 3.35 -22.63 10.93
C LEU A 122 1.81 -22.44 11.00
N ALA A 123 1.15 -22.82 9.90
CA ALA A 123 0.01 -23.74 9.88
C ALA A 123 0.10 -24.61 8.61
N LEU A 124 0.14 -25.94 8.79
CA LEU A 124 -0.27 -26.87 7.74
C LEU A 124 -1.78 -26.96 7.84
N GLU A 125 -2.49 -26.39 6.88
CA GLU A 125 -3.93 -26.57 6.79
C GLU A 125 -4.22 -27.65 5.75
N ASP A 126 -5.12 -28.57 6.12
CA ASP A 126 -5.69 -29.57 5.21
C ASP A 126 -6.65 -28.83 4.28
N ASP A 127 -6.32 -28.77 2.99
CA ASP A 127 -7.11 -28.06 1.98
C ASP A 127 -8.42 -28.78 1.60
N GLY A 128 -8.76 -29.86 2.30
CA GLY A 128 -9.94 -30.69 2.04
C GLY A 128 -9.85 -31.48 0.74
N SER A 129 -8.75 -31.37 -0.01
CA SER A 129 -8.42 -32.16 -1.19
C SER A 129 -7.38 -33.26 -0.88
N GLY A 130 -6.97 -33.42 0.38
CA GLY A 130 -5.90 -34.32 0.79
C GLY A 130 -4.50 -33.75 0.52
N GLY A 131 -4.40 -32.46 0.21
CA GLY A 131 -3.16 -31.71 0.07
C GLY A 131 -2.88 -30.88 1.34
N MET A 132 -1.62 -30.83 1.74
CA MET A 132 -1.19 -29.95 2.84
C MET A 132 -0.75 -28.61 2.25
N VAL A 133 -1.46 -27.54 2.57
CA VAL A 133 -1.15 -26.17 2.14
C VAL A 133 -0.41 -25.49 3.29
N GLU A 134 0.89 -25.26 3.09
CA GLU A 134 1.70 -24.48 4.04
C GLU A 134 1.34 -22.98 3.95
N HIS A 135 0.89 -22.41 5.06
CA HIS A 135 0.78 -20.97 5.29
C HIS A 135 1.91 -20.51 6.21
N PRO A 136 3.05 -20.04 5.66
CA PRO A 136 4.21 -19.68 6.47
C PRO A 136 4.01 -18.39 7.29
N TYR A 137 2.95 -17.61 7.04
CA TYR A 137 2.74 -16.30 7.66
C TYR A 137 1.30 -16.12 8.16
N ILE A 138 1.16 -15.37 9.26
CA ILE A 138 -0.11 -14.95 9.84
C ILE A 138 -0.10 -13.42 9.96
N TRP A 139 -1.27 -12.81 9.74
CA TRP A 139 -1.52 -11.40 10.04
C TRP A 139 -2.03 -11.25 11.47
N SER A 140 -1.27 -10.53 12.31
CA SER A 140 -1.64 -10.26 13.70
C SER A 140 -1.96 -8.78 13.87
N GLU A 141 -3.15 -8.47 14.40
CA GLU A 141 -3.58 -7.08 14.61
C GLU A 141 -2.67 -6.37 15.63
N LEU A 142 -2.29 -5.12 15.36
CA LEU A 142 -1.54 -4.31 16.31
C LEU A 142 -2.49 -3.65 17.30
N ASP A 143 -2.25 -3.92 18.58
CA ASP A 143 -2.95 -3.27 19.69
C ASP A 143 -2.58 -1.79 19.83
N THR A 144 -1.40 -1.38 19.36
CA THR A 144 -0.96 0.03 19.40
C THR A 144 -0.06 0.41 18.23
N LEU A 145 -0.22 1.64 17.71
CA LEU A 145 0.75 2.22 16.78
C LEU A 145 2.11 2.49 17.46
N GLY A 146 2.14 2.62 18.79
CA GLY A 146 3.36 2.66 19.58
C GLY A 146 4.32 3.78 19.19
N GLY A 147 3.81 4.96 18.86
CA GLY A 147 4.64 6.11 18.43
C GLY A 147 4.96 6.15 16.94
N ARG A 148 4.33 5.30 16.11
CA ARG A 148 4.49 5.32 14.64
C ARG A 148 3.55 6.34 13.99
N MET A 149 4.10 7.09 13.03
CA MET A 149 3.35 7.88 12.05
C MET A 149 3.30 7.09 10.74
N LEU A 150 2.12 6.60 10.38
CA LEU A 150 1.93 5.79 9.19
C LEU A 150 1.26 6.63 8.11
N PHE A 151 2.02 7.06 7.12
CA PHE A 151 1.46 7.72 5.93
C PHE A 151 1.05 6.65 4.95
N VAL A 152 -0.23 6.65 4.58
CA VAL A 152 -0.78 5.66 3.65
C VAL A 152 -1.31 6.35 2.39
N GLY A 153 -0.96 5.73 1.26
CA GLY A 153 -1.40 6.15 -0.05
C GLY A 153 -0.92 5.14 -1.07
N ARG A 154 -1.68 5.00 -2.16
CA ARG A 154 -1.33 4.05 -3.22
C ARG A 154 0.02 4.42 -3.82
N GLY A 155 1.01 3.52 -3.72
CA GLY A 155 2.34 3.78 -4.30
C GLY A 155 3.34 4.45 -3.36
N CYS A 156 2.90 5.02 -2.24
CA CYS A 156 3.69 6.01 -1.49
C CYS A 156 3.62 5.84 0.03
N SER A 157 3.09 4.72 0.52
CA SER A 157 3.02 4.46 1.97
C SER A 157 4.41 4.46 2.62
N ARG A 158 4.55 5.13 3.77
CA ARG A 158 5.80 5.26 4.54
C ARG A 158 5.52 5.35 6.04
N SER A 159 6.46 4.86 6.84
CA SER A 159 6.43 4.96 8.29
C SER A 159 7.52 5.90 8.79
N TYR A 160 7.23 6.66 9.84
CA TYR A 160 8.17 7.49 10.58
C TYR A 160 7.95 7.33 12.08
N GLU A 161 8.97 7.68 12.87
CA GLU A 161 8.88 7.69 14.33
C GLU A 161 8.50 9.08 14.83
N THR A 162 7.48 9.16 15.69
CA THR A 162 7.07 10.44 16.31
C THR A 162 8.20 11.14 17.07
N ALA A 163 9.13 10.35 17.64
CA ALA A 163 10.30 10.88 18.36
C ALA A 163 11.19 11.77 17.48
N ASP A 164 11.21 11.53 16.17
CA ASP A 164 12.03 12.29 15.20
C ASP A 164 11.32 13.57 14.71
N TYR A 165 10.01 13.70 14.98
CA TYR A 165 9.16 14.79 14.47
C TYR A 165 8.37 15.47 15.61
N PRO A 166 9.01 16.35 16.39
CA PRO A 166 8.33 17.08 17.47
C PRO A 166 7.07 17.81 16.99
N GLY A 167 5.97 17.66 17.74
CA GLY A 167 4.68 18.28 17.41
C GLY A 167 3.75 17.41 16.56
N PHE A 168 4.26 16.34 15.95
CA PHE A 168 3.43 15.30 15.36
C PHE A 168 2.99 14.28 16.43
N LYS A 169 1.85 13.66 16.20
CA LYS A 169 1.34 12.58 17.07
C LYS A 169 1.26 11.30 16.27
N ASP A 170 1.28 10.17 16.96
CA ASP A 170 1.05 8.86 16.37
C ASP A 170 -0.32 8.82 15.68
N GLY A 171 -0.41 8.00 14.64
CA GLY A 171 -1.62 7.91 13.82
C GLY A 171 -1.35 7.51 12.38
N ILE A 172 -2.44 7.25 11.67
CA ILE A 172 -2.45 6.94 10.25
C ILE A 172 -2.86 8.22 9.50
N TYR A 173 -1.96 8.73 8.68
CA TYR A 173 -2.17 9.91 7.85
C TYR A 173 -2.51 9.43 6.43
N PHE A 174 -3.70 9.76 5.95
CA PHE A 174 -4.25 9.19 4.72
C PHE A 174 -4.74 10.28 3.76
N SER A 175 -4.45 10.09 2.47
CA SER A 175 -5.00 10.93 1.42
C SER A 175 -6.32 10.36 0.90
N ASP A 176 -7.15 11.22 0.33
CA ASP A 176 -8.30 10.82 -0.47
C ASP A 176 -7.81 10.17 -1.78
N ASP A 177 -7.90 8.84 -1.85
CA ASP A 177 -7.40 8.04 -2.97
C ASP A 177 -8.51 7.54 -3.90
N ARG A 178 -9.74 8.08 -3.76
CA ARG A 178 -10.89 7.71 -4.62
C ARG A 178 -10.61 7.89 -6.10
N SER A 179 -9.82 8.91 -6.46
CA SER A 179 -9.37 9.17 -7.82
C SER A 179 -8.59 8.01 -8.45
N PHE A 180 -7.93 7.17 -7.66
CA PHE A 180 -7.14 6.05 -8.17
C PHE A 180 -7.97 4.84 -8.60
N TYR A 181 -9.25 4.81 -8.27
CA TYR A 181 -10.20 3.78 -8.71
C TYR A 181 -10.91 4.16 -10.02
N ASP A 182 -10.79 5.42 -10.44
CA ASP A 182 -11.22 5.87 -11.75
C ASP A 182 -10.12 5.61 -12.77
N GLU A 183 -10.16 4.46 -13.44
CA GLU A 183 -9.16 4.05 -14.44
C GLU A 183 -9.02 5.05 -15.61
N GLN A 184 -10.05 5.88 -15.83
CA GLN A 184 -10.07 6.85 -16.92
C GLN A 184 -9.46 8.21 -16.53
N ILE A 185 -9.21 8.46 -15.24
CA ILE A 185 -8.80 9.78 -14.76
C ILE A 185 -7.50 10.27 -15.41
N MET A 186 -6.57 9.36 -15.73
CA MET A 186 -5.30 9.71 -16.38
C MET A 186 -5.48 10.08 -17.86
N PHE A 187 -6.59 9.67 -18.48
CA PHE A 187 -6.92 9.91 -19.88
C PHE A 187 -7.87 11.10 -20.09
N ARG A 188 -8.50 11.59 -19.01
CA ARG A 188 -9.35 12.79 -19.04
C ARG A 188 -8.57 14.07 -19.32
N GLY A 189 -9.23 15.04 -19.93
CA GLY A 189 -8.70 16.40 -20.12
C GLY A 189 -8.39 17.08 -18.78
N VAL A 190 -7.52 18.09 -18.78
CA VAL A 190 -7.10 18.79 -17.54
C VAL A 190 -8.32 19.35 -16.78
N ASP A 191 -9.30 19.87 -17.51
CA ASP A 191 -10.53 20.45 -16.93
C ASP A 191 -11.55 19.40 -16.47
N GLU A 192 -11.37 18.14 -16.87
CA GLU A 192 -12.23 17.00 -16.54
C GLU A 192 -11.66 16.14 -15.40
N ARG A 193 -10.39 16.35 -15.03
CA ARG A 193 -9.74 15.65 -13.93
C ARG A 193 -10.20 16.28 -12.63
N GLN A 194 -10.96 15.51 -11.86
CA GLN A 194 -11.34 15.88 -10.51
C GLN A 194 -10.66 14.93 -9.53
N TYR A 195 -9.83 15.50 -8.67
CA TYR A 195 -9.18 14.80 -7.57
C TYR A 195 -9.89 15.17 -6.26
N PRO A 196 -10.75 14.29 -5.72
CA PRO A 196 -11.36 14.51 -4.42
C PRO A 196 -10.29 14.70 -3.35
N CYS A 197 -10.55 15.57 -2.37
CA CYS A 197 -9.66 15.78 -1.23
C CYS A 197 -10.40 15.75 0.13
N SER A 198 -11.73 15.65 0.12
CA SER A 198 -12.57 15.76 1.31
C SER A 198 -12.39 14.59 2.29
N ASP A 199 -11.87 13.45 1.85
CA ASP A 199 -11.54 12.30 2.69
C ASP A 199 -10.03 12.17 2.94
N THR A 200 -9.35 13.30 3.08
CA THR A 200 -7.95 13.39 3.54
C THR A 200 -7.92 13.74 5.02
N GLY A 201 -7.11 13.03 5.78
CA GLY A 201 -7.06 13.27 7.22
C GLY A 201 -6.10 12.39 7.97
N LYS A 202 -6.37 12.31 9.27
CA LYS A 202 -5.64 11.53 10.24
C LYS A 202 -6.59 10.64 11.03
N TRP A 203 -6.24 9.38 11.15
CA TRP A 203 -6.86 8.47 12.10
C TRP A 203 -5.94 8.27 13.30
N THR A 204 -6.52 8.29 14.49
CA THR A 204 -5.84 7.99 15.76
C THR A 204 -6.49 6.77 16.38
N GLN A 205 -5.73 5.98 17.11
CA GLN A 205 -6.30 4.83 17.80
C GLN A 205 -7.03 5.29 19.07
N GLY A 206 -8.23 4.74 19.30
CA GLY A 206 -9.06 5.11 20.45
C GLY A 206 -10.55 5.10 20.13
N PRO A 207 -11.39 5.48 21.11
CA PRO A 207 -12.84 5.55 20.92
C PRO A 207 -13.21 6.65 19.90
N PRO A 208 -14.30 6.46 19.13
CA PRO A 208 -14.80 7.49 18.22
C PRO A 208 -15.18 8.81 18.94
N PRO A 209 -15.05 9.98 18.29
CA PRO A 209 -14.54 10.17 16.93
C PRO A 209 -13.00 10.11 16.90
N ASN A 210 -12.48 9.23 16.04
CA ASN A 210 -11.06 8.91 15.95
C ASN A 210 -10.49 9.20 14.55
N VAL A 211 -11.31 9.73 13.64
CA VAL A 211 -10.93 10.26 12.32
C VAL A 211 -11.06 11.78 12.34
N GLU A 212 -9.94 12.47 12.15
CA GLU A 212 -9.86 13.93 11.94
C GLU A 212 -9.66 14.21 10.45
N ARG A 213 -10.55 15.01 9.85
CA ARG A 213 -10.43 15.41 8.42
C ARG A 213 -9.82 16.80 8.32
N PHE A 214 -8.85 16.97 7.43
CA PHE A 214 -8.12 18.23 7.30
C PHE A 214 -8.76 19.20 6.30
N PHE A 215 -9.50 18.68 5.30
CA PHE A 215 -10.09 19.49 4.23
C PHE A 215 -11.56 19.14 3.94
N PRO A 216 -12.45 19.06 4.95
CA PRO A 216 -13.80 18.52 4.75
C PRO A 216 -14.66 19.35 3.79
N GLU A 217 -14.43 20.66 3.69
CA GLU A 217 -15.21 21.60 2.87
C GLU A 217 -14.58 21.89 1.49
N GLN A 218 -13.38 21.37 1.24
CA GLN A 218 -12.66 21.67 0.01
C GLN A 218 -13.22 20.82 -1.14
N GLY A 219 -13.59 21.50 -2.24
CA GLY A 219 -14.04 20.83 -3.47
C GLY A 219 -12.90 20.05 -4.15
N PRO A 220 -13.22 19.23 -5.18
CA PRO A 220 -12.21 18.52 -5.94
C PRO A 220 -11.16 19.48 -6.53
N LEU A 221 -9.90 19.04 -6.54
CA LEU A 221 -8.81 19.77 -7.17
C LEU A 221 -8.65 19.33 -8.63
N ASN A 222 -8.26 20.25 -9.51
CA ASN A 222 -8.12 19.97 -10.95
C ASN A 222 -6.68 19.62 -11.38
N HIS A 223 -5.71 19.77 -10.47
CA HIS A 223 -4.28 19.63 -10.80
C HIS A 223 -3.69 18.31 -10.31
N SER A 224 -3.89 17.96 -9.04
CA SER A 224 -3.36 16.73 -8.44
C SER A 224 -4.02 16.42 -7.10
N SER A 225 -3.95 15.15 -6.69
CA SER A 225 -4.26 14.73 -5.32
C SER A 225 -3.30 15.38 -4.31
N PRO A 226 -3.74 15.64 -3.05
CA PRO A 226 -2.87 16.11 -1.99
C PRO A 226 -1.72 15.14 -1.66
N ALA A 227 -0.55 15.68 -1.35
CA ALA A 227 0.64 14.92 -0.95
C ALA A 227 1.10 15.33 0.45
N TRP A 228 1.57 14.35 1.23
CA TRP A 228 2.20 14.60 2.53
C TRP A 228 3.64 15.05 2.33
N LEU A 229 3.95 16.24 2.83
CA LEU A 229 5.31 16.78 2.89
C LEU A 229 5.72 16.84 4.36
N LEU A 230 6.70 16.03 4.73
CA LEU A 230 7.37 16.17 6.02
C LEU A 230 8.51 17.18 5.89
N PRO A 231 8.72 18.04 6.90
CA PRO A 231 9.81 19.01 6.91
C PRO A 231 11.19 18.35 6.96
#